data_AF-A0A8T4EMA0-F1
#
_entry.id   AF-A0A8T4EMA0-F1
#
_cell.length_a   1.000
_cell.length_b   1.000
_cell.length_c   1.000
_cell.angle_alpha   90.00
_cell.angle_beta   90.00
_cell.angle_gamma   90.00
#
_symmetry.space_group_name_H-M   'P 1'
#
loop_
_entity.id
_entity.type
_entity.pdbx_description
1 polymer ?
#
loop_
_entity_poly.entity_id
_entity_poly.type
_entity_poly.pdbx_seq_one_letter_code
_entity_poly.pdbx_strand_id
1 'polypeptide(L)'
;MKKTFGLIILILITAVLANSVMADGGMIFRPSDVDMWRMLSEEQQYCAINFKDGYQRMILTVDASPEASAESMAWFFPVPANPELAKIDILQDFPYLNGYDVVEKADDSMNGVFMGILATQMYPAPFMLVFMRAGSMFMAGTKLIDTAAGQVTVYESIEKMGLTTELVSTKSADALSAYLSQKDVVLPPQFMDVLDEYIGKDYSFVISWVSDMFEFRNTQLNRGVYGPYPSYYRLGYERPGILGVFISFPTDKIYYPLRPTSVYGEGVVPAVIYVLGHVQPELYDEIEKDTEIRYFSEKSYQPDTKLKEFFSGYDLNQIKELDYTKVKINTASKHFVQDLWMKNEAPAKTLFYKSMINHTFKWGLLIFIIISCLSSLIAGAIVFRGERPELVKFTIFGLFNFLTIIGFWVASYLMAVERNFTDKKEAVFQSVNLTTRQRLWLAVPLCFIIISLILLPLSIILDLARLYMPIFMSFMFLYLITPIMVIILLVSWGHFKHKKGLNFNLVSGVLFLILSLLFWLLFSMLIH
;
A
#
# COMPACT_ATOMS: atom_id res chain seq x y z
N MET A 1 -35.47 -12.00 12.21
CA MET A 1 -34.73 -11.26 13.26
C MET A 1 -33.83 -12.19 14.08
N LYS A 2 -34.22 -12.75 15.25
CA LYS A 2 -33.27 -13.50 16.12
C LYS A 2 -32.42 -14.56 15.41
N LYS A 3 -33.02 -15.44 14.59
CA LYS A 3 -32.27 -16.46 13.81
C LYS A 3 -31.35 -15.86 12.73
N THR A 4 -31.76 -14.76 12.11
CA THR A 4 -31.02 -14.08 11.04
C THR A 4 -29.75 -13.39 11.55
N PHE A 5 -29.80 -12.86 12.79
CA PHE A 5 -28.69 -12.14 13.41
C PHE A 5 -27.52 -13.08 13.79
N GLY A 6 -27.82 -14.29 14.27
CA GLY A 6 -26.80 -15.28 14.60
C GLY A 6 -26.01 -15.80 13.40
N LEU A 7 -26.64 -15.88 12.22
CA LEU A 7 -25.97 -16.32 10.98
C LEU A 7 -24.89 -15.33 10.53
N ILE A 8 -25.16 -14.03 10.64
CA ILE A 8 -24.22 -12.95 10.27
C ILE A 8 -22.99 -12.97 11.18
N ILE A 9 -23.18 -13.21 12.48
CA ILE A 9 -22.08 -13.34 13.45
C ILE A 9 -21.20 -14.58 13.12
N LEU A 10 -21.80 -15.70 12.74
CA LEU A 10 -21.06 -16.92 12.40
C LEU A 10 -20.19 -16.75 11.13
N ILE A 11 -20.69 -16.00 10.14
CA ILE A 11 -19.95 -15.67 8.91
C ILE A 11 -18.79 -14.71 9.23
N LEU A 12 -19.00 -13.71 10.07
CA LEU A 12 -17.94 -12.79 10.52
C LEU A 12 -16.83 -13.51 11.31
N ILE A 13 -17.16 -14.53 12.10
CA ILE A 13 -16.17 -15.32 12.86
C ILE A 13 -15.33 -16.22 11.93
N THR A 14 -15.92 -16.76 10.85
CA THR A 14 -15.23 -17.68 9.94
C THR A 14 -14.31 -16.99 8.94
N ALA A 15 -14.54 -15.71 8.62
CA ALA A 15 -13.66 -14.91 7.76
C ALA A 15 -12.31 -14.53 8.38
N VAL A 16 -12.13 -14.69 9.70
CA VAL A 16 -10.97 -14.17 10.48
C VAL A 16 -9.85 -15.21 10.64
N LEU A 17 -9.99 -16.42 10.07
CA LEU A 17 -9.20 -17.60 10.47
C LEU A 17 -8.25 -18.19 9.38
N ALA A 18 -7.85 -17.41 8.37
CA ALA A 18 -6.93 -17.86 7.30
C ALA A 18 -5.64 -17.03 7.23
N ASN A 19 -4.47 -17.69 7.20
CA ASN A 19 -3.12 -17.11 7.08
C ASN A 19 -2.26 -17.99 6.15
N SER A 20 -1.27 -17.45 5.39
CA SER A 20 0.02 -18.12 5.01
C SER A 20 1.00 -17.30 4.11
N VAL A 21 2.11 -16.81 4.68
CA VAL A 21 3.53 -17.19 4.44
C VAL A 21 4.15 -17.40 3.01
N MET A 22 4.98 -16.42 2.55
CA MET A 22 6.43 -16.44 2.11
C MET A 22 7.10 -17.15 0.87
N ALA A 23 8.29 -16.60 0.47
CA ALA A 23 9.55 -17.16 -0.15
C ALA A 23 9.56 -17.66 -1.64
N ASP A 24 10.63 -17.57 -2.51
CA ASP A 24 12.09 -17.15 -2.51
C ASP A 24 12.89 -17.71 -3.82
N GLY A 25 14.15 -17.34 -4.26
CA GLY A 25 14.72 -17.31 -5.72
C GLY A 25 15.85 -18.25 -6.41
N GLY A 26 16.59 -17.83 -7.51
CA GLY A 26 17.48 -18.63 -8.49
C GLY A 26 18.61 -17.99 -9.43
N MET A 27 19.89 -18.50 -9.41
CA MET A 27 21.20 -17.92 -9.91
C MET A 27 22.26 -19.00 -10.35
N ILE A 28 23.59 -18.81 -10.19
CA ILE A 28 24.69 -19.59 -10.81
C ILE A 28 26.03 -19.62 -9.95
N PHE A 29 26.69 -20.79 -9.70
CA PHE A 29 28.07 -20.91 -9.09
C PHE A 29 28.84 -22.24 -9.41
N ARG A 30 30.16 -22.30 -9.70
CA ARG A 30 30.89 -23.61 -9.85
C ARG A 30 31.30 -24.23 -8.50
N PRO A 31 31.06 -25.54 -8.25
CA PRO A 31 31.62 -26.27 -7.11
C PRO A 31 33.09 -26.65 -7.35
N SER A 32 33.87 -26.63 -6.26
CA SER A 32 35.34 -26.84 -6.23
C SER A 32 35.83 -28.21 -6.72
N ASP A 33 34.92 -29.17 -6.88
CA ASP A 33 35.25 -30.59 -7.00
C ASP A 33 35.01 -31.14 -8.43
N VAL A 34 34.53 -30.30 -9.36
CA VAL A 34 34.01 -30.74 -10.67
C VAL A 34 34.25 -29.72 -11.78
N ASP A 35 34.72 -30.18 -12.95
CA ASP A 35 34.82 -29.38 -14.18
C ASP A 35 33.47 -29.22 -14.93
N MET A 36 32.35 -29.47 -14.25
CA MET A 36 31.01 -29.23 -14.76
C MET A 36 30.26 -28.32 -13.82
N TRP A 37 29.70 -27.25 -14.37
CA TRP A 37 28.81 -26.35 -13.66
C TRP A 37 27.29 -26.77 -13.94
N ARG A 38 26.28 -26.87 -13.00
CA ARG A 38 24.75 -27.00 -13.21
C ARG A 38 23.62 -26.62 -12.14
N MET A 39 23.02 -25.40 -12.20
CA MET A 39 21.79 -24.65 -11.64
C MET A 39 21.56 -24.09 -10.16
N LEU A 40 21.87 -22.81 -9.74
CA LEU A 40 21.57 -22.30 -8.33
C LEU A 40 20.08 -21.94 -8.08
N SER A 41 19.62 -22.18 -6.85
CA SER A 41 18.68 -21.28 -6.16
C SER A 41 19.42 -20.06 -5.55
N GLU A 42 18.96 -18.85 -5.82
CA GLU A 42 19.26 -17.66 -5.01
C GLU A 42 18.52 -17.79 -3.69
N GLU A 43 18.63 -16.73 -2.91
CA GLU A 43 17.60 -16.41 -1.95
C GLU A 43 16.64 -15.36 -2.57
N GLN A 44 17.09 -14.44 -3.44
CA GLN A 44 16.22 -13.49 -4.17
C GLN A 44 16.91 -12.75 -5.36
N GLN A 45 16.15 -12.40 -6.42
CA GLN A 45 16.53 -11.31 -7.36
C GLN A 45 15.96 -9.98 -6.87
N TYR A 46 16.80 -8.95 -6.82
CA TYR A 46 16.41 -7.57 -6.54
C TYR A 46 16.71 -6.70 -7.74
N CYS A 47 15.74 -5.90 -8.16
CA CYS A 47 15.92 -4.93 -9.24
C CYS A 47 15.39 -3.56 -8.83
N ALA A 48 16.11 -2.50 -9.16
CA ALA A 48 15.61 -1.13 -9.10
C ALA A 48 15.66 -0.51 -10.49
N ILE A 49 14.59 0.16 -10.92
CA ILE A 49 14.43 0.72 -12.27
C ILE A 49 13.97 2.18 -12.16
N ASN A 50 14.76 3.11 -12.72
CA ASN A 50 14.35 4.49 -12.99
C ASN A 50 14.21 4.67 -14.51
N PHE A 51 12.97 4.68 -15.01
CA PHE A 51 12.69 5.02 -16.40
C PHE A 51 12.33 6.50 -16.53
N LYS A 52 13.22 7.28 -17.15
CA LYS A 52 13.04 8.73 -17.28
C LYS A 52 13.80 9.30 -18.48
N ASP A 53 13.14 10.23 -19.17
CA ASP A 53 13.64 10.96 -20.34
C ASP A 53 14.08 10.04 -21.50
N GLY A 54 13.31 8.96 -21.74
CA GLY A 54 13.59 7.94 -22.77
C GLY A 54 14.67 6.91 -22.40
N TYR A 55 15.26 7.02 -21.21
CA TYR A 55 16.30 6.11 -20.72
C TYR A 55 15.82 5.31 -19.52
N GLN A 56 16.03 3.99 -19.57
CA GLN A 56 15.96 3.11 -18.41
C GLN A 56 17.33 3.05 -17.73
N ARG A 57 17.33 3.28 -16.42
CA ARG A 57 18.49 3.12 -15.52
C ARG A 57 18.13 2.01 -14.55
N MET A 58 18.87 0.92 -14.57
CA MET A 58 18.56 -0.32 -13.85
C MET A 58 19.72 -0.69 -12.95
N ILE A 59 19.43 -1.04 -11.69
CA ILE A 59 20.35 -1.73 -10.79
C ILE A 59 19.79 -3.14 -10.60
N LEU A 60 20.53 -4.13 -11.07
CA LEU A 60 20.25 -5.54 -10.84
C LEU A 60 21.17 -6.03 -9.72
N THR A 61 20.64 -6.68 -8.69
CA THR A 61 21.46 -7.41 -7.71
C THR A 61 20.84 -8.73 -7.28
N VAL A 62 21.69 -9.72 -7.02
CA VAL A 62 21.32 -11.02 -6.45
C VAL A 62 21.62 -11.03 -4.95
N ASP A 63 20.82 -11.76 -4.17
CA ASP A 63 21.25 -12.23 -2.85
C ASP A 63 21.93 -13.61 -2.96
N ALA A 64 23.25 -13.62 -2.76
CA ALA A 64 24.12 -14.75 -3.06
C ALA A 64 24.48 -15.57 -1.82
N SER A 65 24.09 -16.85 -1.80
CA SER A 65 24.14 -17.65 -0.59
C SER A 65 25.56 -17.93 -0.08
N PRO A 66 25.85 -17.84 1.24
CA PRO A 66 27.23 -17.88 1.78
C PRO A 66 28.04 -19.16 1.52
N GLU A 67 27.39 -20.27 1.17
CA GLU A 67 28.04 -21.56 0.87
C GLU A 67 28.45 -21.70 -0.61
N ALA A 68 28.00 -20.80 -1.48
CA ALA A 68 28.38 -20.83 -2.88
C ALA A 68 29.84 -20.36 -3.04
N SER A 69 30.66 -21.19 -3.69
CA SER A 69 32.00 -20.79 -4.14
C SER A 69 31.88 -19.56 -5.03
N ALA A 70 32.34 -18.41 -4.51
CA ALA A 70 32.26 -17.15 -5.22
C ALA A 70 33.37 -17.00 -6.28
N GLU A 71 34.34 -17.92 -6.36
CA GLU A 71 35.47 -17.92 -7.33
C GLU A 71 35.01 -18.29 -8.74
N SER A 72 33.69 -18.29 -8.94
CA SER A 72 33.00 -19.00 -9.99
C SER A 72 31.51 -18.64 -10.01
N MET A 73 31.14 -17.39 -9.76
CA MET A 73 29.79 -16.88 -10.05
C MET A 73 29.83 -16.04 -11.33
N ALA A 74 28.90 -16.30 -12.25
CA ALA A 74 28.70 -15.52 -13.46
C ALA A 74 27.21 -15.23 -13.66
N TRP A 75 26.86 -13.96 -13.77
CA TRP A 75 25.50 -13.50 -14.01
C TRP A 75 25.38 -12.94 -15.42
N PHE A 76 24.25 -13.18 -16.06
CA PHE A 76 24.03 -12.88 -17.47
C PHE A 76 22.59 -12.43 -17.67
N PHE A 77 22.37 -11.28 -18.32
CA PHE A 77 21.02 -10.84 -18.70
C PHE A 77 20.98 -10.03 -20.01
N PRO A 78 19.97 -10.23 -20.87
CA PRO A 78 19.75 -9.48 -22.11
C PRO A 78 19.06 -8.13 -21.84
N VAL A 79 19.37 -7.14 -22.66
CA VAL A 79 18.85 -5.77 -22.59
C VAL A 79 18.52 -5.25 -24.01
N PRO A 80 17.31 -4.74 -24.28
CA PRO A 80 16.81 -4.39 -25.62
C PRO A 80 17.37 -3.03 -26.10
N ALA A 81 18.68 -2.95 -26.32
CA ALA A 81 19.36 -1.77 -26.81
C ALA A 81 20.61 -2.11 -27.63
N ASN A 82 20.97 -1.22 -28.58
CA ASN A 82 22.29 -1.19 -29.20
C ASN A 82 23.35 -0.95 -28.10
N PRO A 83 24.41 -1.78 -27.99
CA PRO A 83 25.44 -1.62 -26.96
C PRO A 83 26.18 -0.29 -27.04
N GLU A 84 26.26 0.36 -28.20
CA GLU A 84 26.86 1.70 -28.36
C GLU A 84 26.07 2.82 -27.66
N LEU A 85 24.82 2.54 -27.26
CA LEU A 85 23.92 3.48 -26.57
C LEU A 85 23.63 3.07 -25.11
N ALA A 86 24.14 1.92 -24.69
CA ALA A 86 24.07 1.46 -23.31
C ALA A 86 25.39 1.74 -22.58
N LYS A 87 25.34 1.82 -21.25
CA LYS A 87 26.49 2.04 -20.38
C LYS A 87 26.33 1.24 -19.08
N ILE A 88 27.35 0.49 -18.68
CA ILE A 88 27.38 -0.26 -17.42
C ILE A 88 28.14 0.49 -16.30
N ASP A 89 27.94 0.06 -15.05
CA ASP A 89 28.83 0.31 -13.90
C ASP A 89 28.56 -0.76 -12.81
N ILE A 90 29.41 -0.84 -11.78
CA ILE A 90 29.18 -1.64 -10.58
C ILE A 90 28.92 -0.67 -9.41
N LEU A 91 27.73 -0.70 -8.81
CA LEU A 91 27.33 0.19 -7.72
C LEU A 91 27.32 -0.53 -6.37
N GLN A 92 27.98 0.06 -5.38
CA GLN A 92 28.04 -0.46 -4.00
C GLN A 92 26.83 -0.04 -3.14
N ASP A 93 25.63 0.10 -3.72
CA ASP A 93 24.40 0.37 -2.96
C ASP A 93 23.14 0.03 -3.78
N PHE A 94 22.02 -0.09 -3.07
CA PHE A 94 20.68 -0.29 -3.64
C PHE A 94 19.69 0.71 -3.00
N PRO A 95 18.73 1.29 -3.75
CA PRO A 95 17.86 2.32 -3.22
C PRO A 95 16.96 1.82 -2.08
N TYR A 96 17.17 2.37 -0.88
CA TYR A 96 16.42 2.05 0.33
C TYR A 96 15.09 2.82 0.38
N LEU A 97 14.04 2.28 -0.25
CA LEU A 97 12.73 2.91 -0.40
C LEU A 97 11.79 2.57 0.79
N ASN A 98 11.18 3.59 1.40
CA ASN A 98 10.37 3.49 2.62
C ASN A 98 9.00 4.20 2.50
N GLY A 99 8.46 4.24 1.27
CA GLY A 99 7.12 4.74 1.03
C GLY A 99 6.07 3.92 1.78
N TYR A 100 4.93 4.55 2.08
CA TYR A 100 3.74 3.81 2.53
C TYR A 100 3.07 3.16 1.33
N ASP A 101 2.47 2.00 1.51
CA ASP A 101 1.61 1.40 0.49
C ASP A 101 0.35 2.26 0.30
N VAL A 102 0.03 2.61 -0.94
CA VAL A 102 -1.07 3.51 -1.31
C VAL A 102 -2.43 2.86 -1.08
N VAL A 103 -2.54 1.54 -1.17
CA VAL A 103 -3.77 0.79 -0.89
C VAL A 103 -3.99 0.70 0.61
N GLU A 104 -3.00 0.21 1.37
CA GLU A 104 -3.07 0.14 2.83
C GLU A 104 -3.29 1.54 3.43
N LYS A 105 -2.64 2.58 2.91
CA LYS A 105 -2.79 3.94 3.42
C LYS A 105 -4.12 4.59 3.08
N ALA A 106 -4.75 4.19 1.98
CA ALA A 106 -6.14 4.56 1.71
C ALA A 106 -7.10 3.88 2.69
N ASP A 107 -6.89 2.60 3.02
CA ASP A 107 -7.69 1.90 4.03
C ASP A 107 -7.54 2.56 5.41
N ASP A 108 -6.31 2.73 5.90
CA ASP A 108 -5.94 3.45 7.13
C ASP A 108 -6.68 4.80 7.27
N SER A 109 -6.66 5.60 6.19
CA SER A 109 -7.23 6.94 6.15
C SER A 109 -8.76 6.90 6.17
N MET A 110 -9.35 5.94 5.47
CA MET A 110 -10.80 5.77 5.38
C MET A 110 -11.39 5.04 6.59
N ASN A 111 -10.65 4.14 7.23
CA ASN A 111 -10.94 3.60 8.56
C ASN A 111 -10.98 4.74 9.60
N GLY A 112 -10.01 5.67 9.55
CA GLY A 112 -10.05 6.90 10.34
C GLY A 112 -11.32 7.73 10.10
N VAL A 113 -11.75 7.86 8.85
CA VAL A 113 -13.03 8.47 8.47
C VAL A 113 -14.23 7.71 9.03
N PHE A 114 -14.33 6.40 8.84
CA PHE A 114 -15.46 5.60 9.32
C PHE A 114 -15.55 5.57 10.85
N MET A 115 -14.41 5.51 11.54
CA MET A 115 -14.35 5.67 12.99
C MET A 115 -14.79 7.08 13.43
N GLY A 116 -14.43 8.13 12.69
CA GLY A 116 -14.95 9.50 12.90
C GLY A 116 -16.47 9.59 12.70
N ILE A 117 -17.00 9.01 11.62
CA ILE A 117 -18.43 8.93 11.32
C ILE A 117 -19.17 8.18 12.44
N LEU A 118 -18.65 7.03 12.87
CA LEU A 118 -19.20 6.26 13.99
C LEU A 118 -19.08 6.99 15.33
N ALA A 119 -18.05 7.80 15.56
CA ALA A 119 -17.90 8.63 16.76
C ALA A 119 -18.89 9.82 16.82
N THR A 120 -19.47 10.25 15.70
CA THR A 120 -20.62 11.18 15.73
C THR A 120 -21.87 10.57 16.40
N GLN A 121 -21.92 9.23 16.45
CA GLN A 121 -22.91 8.46 17.17
C GLN A 121 -22.33 8.10 18.54
N MET A 122 -23.01 8.44 19.63
CA MET A 122 -22.39 8.41 20.97
C MET A 122 -22.35 7.00 21.62
N TYR A 123 -22.43 5.95 20.81
CA TYR A 123 -22.66 4.57 21.24
C TYR A 123 -21.43 3.61 21.21
N PRO A 124 -20.39 3.79 20.36
CA PRO A 124 -19.21 2.91 20.36
C PRO A 124 -18.06 3.41 21.25
N ALA A 125 -18.19 4.58 21.89
CA ALA A 125 -17.12 5.21 22.68
C ALA A 125 -16.44 4.30 23.74
N PRO A 126 -17.14 3.38 24.44
CA PRO A 126 -16.48 2.45 25.36
C PRO A 126 -15.63 1.36 24.69
N PHE A 127 -15.85 1.08 23.39
CA PHE A 127 -15.28 -0.08 22.70
C PHE A 127 -14.03 0.26 21.87
N MET A 128 -13.88 1.50 21.38
CA MET A 128 -12.73 1.91 20.56
C MET A 128 -11.38 1.81 21.29
N LEU A 129 -11.38 1.86 22.63
CA LEU A 129 -10.16 1.78 23.46
C LEU A 129 -9.48 0.40 23.45
N VAL A 130 -10.12 -0.64 22.93
CA VAL A 130 -9.64 -2.04 23.02
C VAL A 130 -8.77 -2.46 21.82
N PHE A 131 -9.01 -1.92 20.63
CA PHE A 131 -8.48 -2.47 19.38
C PHE A 131 -7.08 -1.96 18.96
N MET A 132 -6.48 -1.03 19.70
CA MET A 132 -5.34 -0.23 19.20
C MET A 132 -3.93 -0.78 19.56
N ARG A 133 -3.75 -2.12 19.58
CA ARG A 133 -2.45 -2.79 19.85
C ARG A 133 -2.33 -4.21 19.26
N ALA A 134 -1.52 -4.39 18.21
CA ALA A 134 -0.57 -5.51 17.97
C ALA A 134 -0.07 -5.56 16.49
N GLY A 135 1.13 -6.11 16.25
CA GLY A 135 1.57 -6.62 14.93
C GLY A 135 2.99 -6.22 14.48
N SER A 136 3.92 -7.19 14.34
CA SER A 136 5.27 -6.94 13.74
C SER A 136 6.10 -8.23 13.43
N MET A 137 6.56 -8.37 12.16
CA MET A 137 7.87 -8.91 11.70
C MET A 137 8.18 -10.45 11.64
N PHE A 138 9.16 -10.84 10.75
CA PHE A 138 9.95 -12.12 10.59
C PHE A 138 9.42 -13.29 9.70
N MET A 139 10.19 -14.16 8.97
CA MET A 139 11.54 -14.12 8.29
C MET A 139 11.91 -15.41 7.43
N ALA A 140 12.89 -15.36 6.47
CA ALA A 140 13.61 -16.43 5.66
C ALA A 140 12.83 -17.33 4.63
N GLY A 141 13.35 -18.10 3.64
CA GLY A 141 14.67 -18.52 3.02
C GLY A 141 14.48 -19.86 2.19
N THR A 142 15.33 -20.56 1.37
CA THR A 142 16.70 -20.55 0.69
C THR A 142 16.75 -21.73 -0.40
N LYS A 143 17.74 -22.26 -1.20
CA LYS A 143 19.23 -22.15 -1.49
C LYS A 143 19.76 -23.14 -2.63
N LEU A 144 20.86 -22.82 -3.40
CA LEU A 144 21.86 -23.74 -4.12
C LEU A 144 21.44 -24.52 -5.44
N ILE A 145 22.21 -25.04 -6.49
CA ILE A 145 23.65 -25.20 -7.00
C ILE A 145 23.84 -25.02 -8.60
N ASP A 146 24.57 -24.03 -9.24
CA ASP A 146 25.49 -24.17 -10.50
C ASP A 146 25.21 -23.70 -12.07
N THR A 147 25.92 -24.07 -13.23
CA THR A 147 25.74 -23.70 -14.77
C THR A 147 25.59 -24.70 -16.04
N ALA A 148 26.18 -24.84 -17.29
CA ALA A 148 27.39 -24.45 -18.16
C ALA A 148 27.39 -24.53 -19.80
N ALA A 149 27.57 -23.44 -20.63
CA ALA A 149 28.41 -23.07 -21.87
C ALA A 149 27.79 -22.11 -23.00
N GLY A 150 28.15 -20.83 -23.41
CA GLY A 150 29.28 -19.84 -23.23
C GLY A 150 29.32 -18.44 -24.06
N GLN A 151 30.31 -18.13 -24.98
CA GLN A 151 30.76 -16.90 -25.83
C GLN A 151 30.08 -15.49 -25.84
N VAL A 152 30.75 -14.43 -26.39
CA VAL A 152 30.23 -13.14 -26.94
C VAL A 152 31.25 -12.27 -27.77
N THR A 153 30.83 -11.07 -28.26
CA THR A 153 31.68 -9.90 -28.65
C THR A 153 31.56 -8.74 -27.64
N VAL A 154 32.65 -8.09 -27.20
CA VAL A 154 32.64 -7.07 -26.13
C VAL A 154 32.64 -5.62 -26.63
N TYR A 155 31.90 -4.73 -25.94
CA TYR A 155 31.79 -3.29 -26.22
C TYR A 155 32.27 -2.42 -25.05
N GLU A 156 31.87 -2.72 -23.82
CA GLU A 156 32.35 -2.08 -22.59
C GLU A 156 32.81 -3.15 -21.58
N SER A 157 33.83 -2.85 -20.79
CA SER A 157 34.36 -3.75 -19.74
C SER A 157 34.80 -2.92 -18.55
N ILE A 158 34.29 -3.23 -17.36
CA ILE A 158 34.55 -2.50 -16.12
C ILE A 158 34.94 -3.52 -15.04
N GLU A 159 36.13 -3.35 -14.46
CA GLU A 159 36.58 -4.09 -13.28
C GLU A 159 36.60 -3.16 -12.06
N LYS A 160 35.91 -3.54 -10.99
CA LYS A 160 35.64 -2.70 -9.81
C LYS A 160 35.14 -3.56 -8.66
N MET A 161 35.69 -3.40 -7.45
CA MET A 161 35.16 -4.05 -6.23
C MET A 161 35.16 -5.59 -6.33
N GLY A 162 36.17 -6.15 -7.00
CA GLY A 162 36.33 -7.57 -7.29
C GLY A 162 35.32 -8.16 -8.27
N LEU A 163 34.45 -7.35 -8.89
CA LEU A 163 33.62 -7.76 -10.02
C LEU A 163 34.22 -7.24 -11.33
N THR A 164 34.21 -8.09 -12.36
CA THR A 164 34.31 -7.66 -13.77
C THR A 164 32.92 -7.74 -14.38
N THR A 165 32.46 -6.65 -14.99
CA THR A 165 31.23 -6.60 -15.80
C THR A 165 31.57 -6.20 -17.23
N GLU A 166 31.08 -6.94 -18.20
CA GLU A 166 31.17 -6.65 -19.63
C GLU A 166 29.79 -6.43 -20.25
N LEU A 167 29.69 -5.41 -21.11
CA LEU A 167 28.57 -5.19 -22.02
C LEU A 167 28.95 -5.74 -23.39
N VAL A 168 28.11 -6.60 -23.94
CA VAL A 168 28.47 -7.49 -25.05
C VAL A 168 27.31 -7.68 -26.04
N SER A 169 27.59 -8.12 -27.27
CA SER A 169 26.56 -8.61 -28.20
C SER A 169 27.09 -9.73 -29.10
N THR A 170 26.21 -10.45 -29.80
CA THR A 170 26.61 -11.49 -30.77
C THR A 170 25.47 -11.82 -31.76
N LYS A 171 25.80 -12.61 -32.78
CA LYS A 171 24.94 -12.97 -33.92
C LYS A 171 24.80 -14.48 -34.18
N SER A 172 25.32 -15.33 -33.28
CA SER A 172 25.16 -16.80 -33.34
C SER A 172 25.27 -17.36 -31.91
N ALA A 173 24.55 -18.44 -31.59
CA ALA A 173 24.66 -19.17 -30.33
C ALA A 173 25.97 -19.96 -30.18
N ASP A 174 26.62 -20.37 -31.27
CA ASP A 174 27.99 -20.92 -31.23
C ASP A 174 29.01 -19.80 -30.94
N ALA A 175 28.76 -18.63 -31.52
CA ALA A 175 29.34 -17.35 -31.10
C ALA A 175 28.64 -16.76 -29.84
N LEU A 176 27.90 -17.60 -29.10
CA LEU A 176 27.57 -17.50 -27.68
C LEU A 176 27.95 -18.83 -26.96
N SER A 177 28.96 -19.60 -27.45
CA SER A 177 29.53 -20.79 -26.78
C SER A 177 31.05 -20.74 -26.45
N ALA A 178 32.00 -20.59 -27.37
CA ALA A 178 33.45 -20.69 -27.02
C ALA A 178 34.19 -19.52 -26.28
N TYR A 179 33.72 -18.25 -26.18
CA TYR A 179 34.43 -17.14 -25.50
C TYR A 179 34.20 -17.06 -23.98
N LEU A 180 32.99 -17.31 -23.46
CA LEU A 180 32.89 -17.48 -22.00
C LEU A 180 33.69 -18.72 -21.62
N SER A 181 33.73 -19.77 -22.46
CA SER A 181 34.67 -20.88 -22.27
C SER A 181 36.16 -20.46 -22.34
N GLN A 182 36.51 -19.35 -23.01
CA GLN A 182 37.84 -18.70 -22.92
C GLN A 182 38.03 -17.85 -21.65
N LYS A 183 36.94 -17.53 -20.94
CA LYS A 183 36.89 -16.92 -19.61
C LYS A 183 36.66 -17.96 -18.50
N ASP A 184 36.79 -19.27 -18.81
CA ASP A 184 36.39 -20.41 -17.97
C ASP A 184 34.91 -20.44 -17.51
N VAL A 185 34.10 -19.48 -17.99
CA VAL A 185 32.68 -19.27 -17.69
C VAL A 185 31.78 -19.93 -18.72
N VAL A 186 30.64 -20.36 -18.25
CA VAL A 186 29.90 -21.40 -18.90
C VAL A 186 28.45 -21.13 -18.46
N LEU A 187 27.49 -21.02 -19.39
CA LEU A 187 26.06 -20.78 -19.19
C LEU A 187 25.19 -21.81 -20.02
N PRO A 188 24.38 -22.74 -19.44
CA PRO A 188 24.09 -24.13 -19.92
C PRO A 188 23.43 -24.38 -21.28
N PRO A 189 23.40 -25.61 -21.85
CA PRO A 189 22.69 -25.92 -23.10
C PRO A 189 21.22 -25.46 -23.10
N GLN A 190 20.45 -25.80 -22.06
CA GLN A 190 19.06 -25.35 -21.88
C GLN A 190 18.91 -23.82 -21.69
N PHE A 191 20.01 -23.12 -21.39
CA PHE A 191 20.07 -21.65 -21.32
C PHE A 191 20.56 -21.06 -22.64
N MET A 192 21.43 -21.72 -23.38
CA MET A 192 21.75 -21.38 -24.76
C MET A 192 20.51 -21.38 -25.64
N ASP A 193 19.63 -22.38 -25.48
CA ASP A 193 18.33 -22.44 -26.14
C ASP A 193 17.48 -21.19 -25.82
N VAL A 194 17.50 -20.71 -24.57
CA VAL A 194 16.79 -19.50 -24.12
C VAL A 194 17.49 -18.22 -24.58
N LEU A 195 18.82 -18.22 -24.69
CA LEU A 195 19.62 -17.06 -25.06
C LEU A 195 19.65 -16.82 -26.58
N ASP A 196 19.56 -17.87 -27.41
CA ASP A 196 19.44 -17.75 -28.88
C ASP A 196 18.21 -16.91 -29.27
N GLU A 197 17.16 -16.90 -28.45
CA GLU A 197 15.99 -16.04 -28.64
C GLU A 197 16.27 -14.52 -28.45
N TYR A 198 17.47 -14.11 -28.07
CA TYR A 198 17.91 -12.71 -28.05
C TYR A 198 19.04 -12.44 -29.05
N ILE A 199 19.82 -13.47 -29.39
CA ILE A 199 20.97 -13.36 -30.29
C ILE A 199 20.52 -12.91 -31.67
N GLY A 200 21.29 -11.99 -32.28
CA GLY A 200 21.00 -11.46 -33.62
C GLY A 200 19.74 -10.57 -33.71
N LYS A 201 18.98 -10.39 -32.62
CA LYS A 201 18.01 -9.30 -32.45
C LYS A 201 18.75 -8.04 -31.94
N ASP A 202 18.05 -6.90 -31.86
CA ASP A 202 18.63 -5.62 -31.40
C ASP A 202 18.79 -5.57 -29.86
N TYR A 203 19.50 -6.56 -29.32
CA TYR A 203 19.78 -6.74 -27.90
C TYR A 203 21.28 -6.73 -27.62
N SER A 204 21.63 -6.19 -26.47
CA SER A 204 22.92 -6.41 -25.79
C SER A 204 22.74 -7.45 -24.69
N PHE A 205 23.83 -8.00 -24.19
CA PHE A 205 23.87 -8.73 -22.94
C PHE A 205 24.81 -8.04 -21.97
N VAL A 206 24.50 -8.14 -20.68
CA VAL A 206 25.39 -7.77 -19.59
C VAL A 206 25.85 -9.05 -18.92
N ILE A 207 27.17 -9.20 -18.76
CA ILE A 207 27.79 -10.36 -18.12
C ILE A 207 28.65 -9.88 -16.97
N SER A 208 28.45 -10.39 -15.77
CA SER A 208 29.22 -10.01 -14.59
C SER A 208 29.71 -11.23 -13.82
N TRP A 209 30.98 -11.25 -13.44
CA TRP A 209 31.57 -12.31 -12.62
C TRP A 209 32.57 -11.75 -11.61
N VAL A 210 32.91 -12.55 -10.60
CA VAL A 210 33.93 -12.20 -9.61
C VAL A 210 35.32 -12.42 -10.20
N SER A 211 36.13 -11.36 -10.31
CA SER A 211 37.51 -11.40 -10.82
C SER A 211 38.56 -11.32 -9.70
N ASP A 212 38.31 -10.56 -8.62
CA ASP A 212 39.12 -10.61 -7.39
C ASP A 212 38.24 -11.00 -6.20
N MET A 213 38.45 -12.24 -5.72
CA MET A 213 37.76 -12.81 -4.56
C MET A 213 37.98 -12.03 -3.26
N PHE A 214 39.19 -11.52 -3.07
CA PHE A 214 39.59 -10.82 -1.87
C PHE A 214 39.05 -9.39 -1.89
N GLU A 215 39.11 -8.67 -3.01
CA GLU A 215 38.48 -7.35 -3.15
C GLU A 215 36.95 -7.45 -3.02
N PHE A 216 36.31 -8.45 -3.66
CA PHE A 216 34.87 -8.66 -3.59
C PHE A 216 34.40 -8.92 -2.15
N ARG A 217 34.99 -9.91 -1.47
CA ARG A 217 34.66 -10.21 -0.06
C ARG A 217 34.98 -9.03 0.86
N ASN A 218 36.11 -8.35 0.69
CA ASN A 218 36.43 -7.17 1.50
C ASN A 218 35.48 -6.00 1.24
N THR A 219 34.98 -5.82 0.02
CA THR A 219 34.01 -4.75 -0.30
C THR A 219 32.63 -5.04 0.27
N GLN A 220 32.23 -6.31 0.30
CA GLN A 220 31.02 -6.78 1.00
C GLN A 220 31.13 -6.59 2.53
N LEU A 221 32.31 -6.84 3.11
CA LEU A 221 32.52 -6.91 4.57
C LEU A 221 32.93 -5.58 5.25
N ASN A 222 33.62 -4.66 4.58
CA ASN A 222 34.22 -3.47 5.23
C ASN A 222 33.23 -2.35 5.65
N ARG A 223 31.91 -2.56 5.52
CA ARG A 223 30.90 -1.63 6.03
C ARG A 223 30.56 -1.92 7.51
N GLY A 224 31.43 -1.50 8.46
CA GLY A 224 31.01 -1.52 9.87
C GLY A 224 32.01 -1.23 11.01
N VAL A 225 33.33 -1.19 10.80
CA VAL A 225 34.31 -1.07 11.91
C VAL A 225 34.94 0.33 12.00
N TYR A 226 34.10 1.37 12.11
CA TYR A 226 34.52 2.75 12.42
C TYR A 226 33.64 3.41 13.49
N GLY A 227 33.71 2.87 14.72
CA GLY A 227 33.07 3.45 15.90
C GLY A 227 33.50 2.73 17.18
N PRO A 228 34.05 3.41 18.20
CA PRO A 228 34.64 2.76 19.38
C PRO A 228 33.60 2.39 20.48
N TYR A 229 32.32 2.26 20.14
CA TYR A 229 31.24 1.99 21.09
C TYR A 229 30.61 0.61 20.88
N PRO A 230 30.57 -0.29 21.88
CA PRO A 230 30.03 -1.63 21.73
C PRO A 230 28.49 -1.61 21.58
N SER A 231 28.01 -1.98 20.40
CA SER A 231 26.62 -1.88 19.98
C SER A 231 25.72 -2.99 20.55
N TYR A 232 25.32 -2.87 21.81
CA TYR A 232 24.41 -3.80 22.51
C TYR A 232 22.95 -3.85 21.98
N TYR A 233 22.67 -3.20 20.83
CA TYR A 233 21.38 -3.16 20.16
C TYR A 233 21.45 -3.51 18.65
N ARG A 234 22.43 -4.32 18.22
CA ARG A 234 22.46 -4.90 16.85
C ARG A 234 21.35 -5.95 16.68
N LEU A 235 20.14 -5.46 16.39
CA LEU A 235 18.95 -6.28 16.11
C LEU A 235 18.21 -5.84 14.82
N GLY A 236 18.89 -5.09 13.95
CA GLY A 236 18.35 -4.60 12.68
C GLY A 236 19.40 -4.64 11.56
N TYR A 237 19.24 -5.62 10.68
CA TYR A 237 19.75 -5.71 9.29
C TYR A 237 20.92 -4.79 8.90
N GLU A 238 22.12 -5.08 9.40
CA GLU A 238 23.34 -4.79 8.63
C GLU A 238 23.38 -5.79 7.47
N ARG A 239 22.73 -5.45 6.35
CA ARG A 239 22.91 -6.19 5.09
C ARG A 239 24.39 -6.10 4.68
N PRO A 240 24.99 -7.18 4.13
CA PRO A 240 26.30 -7.05 3.47
C PRO A 240 26.23 -6.00 2.35
N GLY A 241 27.38 -5.47 1.92
CA GLY A 241 27.47 -4.37 0.96
C GLY A 241 27.05 -4.72 -0.47
N ILE A 242 25.76 -5.04 -0.67
CA ILE A 242 25.13 -5.48 -1.91
C ILE A 242 25.69 -4.74 -3.13
N LEU A 243 26.41 -5.48 -3.99
CA LEU A 243 27.02 -4.96 -5.21
C LEU A 243 26.05 -5.18 -6.37
N GLY A 244 25.41 -4.09 -6.81
CA GLY A 244 24.50 -4.10 -7.93
C GLY A 244 25.20 -3.84 -9.26
N VAL A 245 24.90 -4.65 -10.27
CA VAL A 245 25.23 -4.34 -11.67
C VAL A 245 24.30 -3.23 -12.13
N PHE A 246 24.86 -2.08 -12.46
CA PHE A 246 24.14 -0.95 -13.02
C PHE A 246 24.22 -0.96 -14.54
N ILE A 247 23.11 -0.63 -15.20
CA ILE A 247 23.08 -0.31 -16.63
C ILE A 247 22.11 0.85 -16.92
N SER A 248 22.51 1.73 -17.84
CA SER A 248 21.67 2.78 -18.41
C SER A 248 21.55 2.59 -19.93
N PHE A 249 20.33 2.57 -20.47
CA PHE A 249 20.07 2.33 -21.89
C PHE A 249 18.78 3.02 -22.38
N PRO A 250 18.67 3.40 -23.68
CA PRO A 250 17.44 3.96 -24.24
C PRO A 250 16.38 2.89 -24.47
N THR A 251 15.10 3.20 -24.24
CA THR A 251 13.96 2.31 -24.54
C THR A 251 12.63 3.07 -24.55
N ASP A 252 11.65 2.61 -25.35
CA ASP A 252 10.29 3.18 -25.38
C ASP A 252 9.39 2.66 -24.24
N LYS A 253 9.73 1.49 -23.68
CA LYS A 253 9.00 0.82 -22.58
C LYS A 253 9.94 0.44 -21.45
N ILE A 254 9.41 0.37 -20.24
CA ILE A 254 10.12 -0.17 -19.10
C ILE A 254 10.22 -1.70 -19.28
N TYR A 255 11.41 -2.24 -19.08
CA TYR A 255 11.77 -3.63 -19.38
C TYR A 255 12.42 -4.30 -18.17
N TYR A 256 12.16 -5.59 -17.98
CA TYR A 256 12.90 -6.43 -17.04
C TYR A 256 13.14 -7.83 -17.63
N PRO A 257 14.40 -8.30 -17.71
CA PRO A 257 14.73 -9.62 -18.23
C PRO A 257 14.28 -10.70 -17.24
N LEU A 258 13.18 -11.39 -17.57
CA LEU A 258 12.57 -12.40 -16.71
C LEU A 258 12.73 -13.81 -17.31
N ARG A 259 12.66 -13.92 -18.64
CA ARG A 259 12.74 -15.19 -19.34
C ARG A 259 14.11 -15.90 -19.26
N PRO A 260 15.27 -15.24 -19.16
CA PRO A 260 16.55 -15.92 -18.93
C PRO A 260 16.51 -16.84 -17.72
N THR A 261 15.79 -16.43 -16.67
CA THR A 261 15.59 -17.18 -15.42
C THR A 261 14.82 -18.49 -15.62
N SER A 262 14.15 -18.72 -16.76
CA SER A 262 13.31 -19.92 -16.96
C SER A 262 14.02 -21.28 -16.80
N VAL A 263 15.34 -21.29 -16.91
CA VAL A 263 16.20 -22.48 -16.88
C VAL A 263 16.30 -23.20 -15.53
N TYR A 264 15.82 -22.61 -14.43
CA TYR A 264 15.64 -23.36 -13.17
C TYR A 264 14.46 -24.33 -13.21
N GLY A 265 13.62 -24.27 -14.26
CA GLY A 265 12.55 -25.22 -14.51
C GLY A 265 11.50 -25.22 -13.41
N GLU A 266 11.47 -26.28 -12.60
CA GLU A 266 10.58 -26.40 -11.45
C GLU A 266 11.02 -25.55 -10.23
N GLY A 267 12.23 -25.00 -10.22
CA GLY A 267 12.73 -24.10 -9.17
C GLY A 267 12.01 -22.74 -9.15
N VAL A 268 11.69 -22.23 -7.96
CA VAL A 268 10.90 -21.00 -7.77
C VAL A 268 11.77 -19.75 -7.84
N VAL A 269 11.43 -18.88 -8.80
CA VAL A 269 12.15 -17.72 -9.39
C VAL A 269 11.88 -16.25 -8.98
N PRO A 270 11.56 -15.85 -7.75
CA PRO A 270 11.16 -14.48 -7.45
C PRO A 270 12.17 -13.37 -7.75
N ALA A 271 11.68 -12.49 -8.62
CA ALA A 271 12.13 -11.14 -8.80
C ALA A 271 11.33 -10.16 -7.91
N VAL A 272 12.05 -9.32 -7.17
CA VAL A 272 11.52 -8.15 -6.47
C VAL A 272 11.98 -6.88 -7.20
N ILE A 273 11.10 -6.35 -8.05
CA ILE A 273 11.37 -5.24 -8.96
C ILE A 273 10.75 -3.96 -8.40
N TYR A 274 11.59 -2.98 -8.07
CA TYR A 274 11.22 -1.65 -7.64
C TYR A 274 11.34 -0.68 -8.81
N VAL A 275 10.21 -0.22 -9.37
CA VAL A 275 10.18 0.76 -10.47
C VAL A 275 9.80 2.13 -9.93
N LEU A 276 10.58 3.17 -10.19
CA LEU A 276 10.21 4.54 -9.81
C LEU A 276 9.00 5.01 -10.64
N GLY A 277 8.03 5.64 -9.98
CA GLY A 277 6.71 5.93 -10.52
C GLY A 277 5.67 4.82 -10.27
N HIS A 278 4.40 5.16 -10.45
CA HIS A 278 3.32 4.17 -10.52
C HIS A 278 3.15 3.71 -11.96
N VAL A 279 3.47 2.44 -12.21
CA VAL A 279 3.56 1.84 -13.55
C VAL A 279 2.67 0.59 -13.62
N GLN A 280 2.24 0.20 -14.83
CA GLN A 280 1.42 -1.00 -15.02
C GLN A 280 2.21 -2.11 -15.73
N PRO A 281 2.56 -3.21 -15.04
CA PRO A 281 3.13 -4.40 -15.67
C PRO A 281 2.18 -5.07 -16.66
N GLU A 282 2.72 -5.52 -17.79
CA GLU A 282 2.04 -6.30 -18.81
C GLU A 282 2.22 -7.80 -18.49
N LEU A 283 1.48 -8.27 -17.48
CA LEU A 283 1.50 -9.68 -17.05
C LEU A 283 0.85 -10.61 -18.08
N TYR A 284 1.26 -11.88 -18.03
CA TYR A 284 0.74 -12.98 -18.84
C TYR A 284 0.30 -14.17 -17.94
N ASP A 285 -0.61 -15.00 -18.45
CA ASP A 285 -1.40 -16.00 -17.70
C ASP A 285 -0.59 -16.92 -16.77
N GLU A 286 0.63 -17.29 -17.18
CA GLU A 286 1.55 -18.17 -16.47
C GLU A 286 2.19 -17.54 -15.22
N ILE A 287 2.34 -16.20 -15.17
CA ILE A 287 2.89 -15.47 -14.00
C ILE A 287 1.84 -14.66 -13.23
N GLU A 288 0.69 -14.33 -13.85
CA GLU A 288 -0.27 -13.36 -13.32
C GLU A 288 -0.72 -13.69 -11.88
N LYS A 289 -1.07 -14.95 -11.63
CA LYS A 289 -1.65 -15.43 -10.35
C LYS A 289 -0.65 -15.39 -9.20
N ASP A 290 0.64 -15.45 -9.54
CA ASP A 290 1.76 -15.53 -8.60
C ASP A 290 2.53 -14.19 -8.52
N THR A 291 1.95 -13.09 -9.05
CA THR A 291 2.56 -11.76 -9.06
C THR A 291 1.82 -10.76 -8.16
N GLU A 292 2.46 -10.37 -7.05
CA GLU A 292 2.05 -9.29 -6.17
C GLU A 292 2.53 -7.94 -6.75
N ILE A 293 1.63 -7.10 -7.25
CA ILE A 293 1.94 -5.71 -7.64
C ILE A 293 1.40 -4.74 -6.59
N ARG A 294 2.29 -3.91 -6.03
CA ARG A 294 1.97 -2.94 -4.98
C ARG A 294 2.54 -1.56 -5.28
N TYR A 295 1.83 -0.53 -4.84
CA TYR A 295 2.10 0.86 -5.20
C TYR A 295 2.42 1.64 -3.93
N PHE A 296 3.55 2.33 -3.92
CA PHE A 296 4.08 3.01 -2.73
C PHE A 296 4.32 4.49 -3.00
N SER A 297 4.30 5.31 -1.96
CA SER A 297 4.58 6.75 -2.07
C SER A 297 5.35 7.25 -0.86
N GLU A 298 6.45 7.96 -1.08
CA GLU A 298 7.30 8.53 -0.04
C GLU A 298 7.33 10.06 -0.13
N LYS A 299 6.88 10.76 0.93
CA LYS A 299 6.67 12.22 0.88
C LYS A 299 7.95 13.03 0.58
N SER A 300 9.10 12.52 1.02
CA SER A 300 10.40 13.16 0.90
C SER A 300 11.47 12.09 0.96
N TYR A 301 12.07 11.75 -0.18
CA TYR A 301 13.21 10.85 -0.27
C TYR A 301 14.49 11.63 -0.54
N GLN A 302 15.61 11.23 0.07
CA GLN A 302 16.93 11.80 -0.18
C GLN A 302 17.86 10.70 -0.73
N PRO A 303 18.25 10.76 -2.02
CA PRO A 303 19.19 9.80 -2.60
C PRO A 303 20.54 9.78 -1.89
N ASP A 304 21.16 8.61 -1.78
CA ASP A 304 22.60 8.55 -1.54
C ASP A 304 23.34 9.10 -2.76
N THR A 305 24.33 9.96 -2.53
CA THR A 305 25.33 10.40 -3.50
C THR A 305 25.95 9.29 -4.36
N LYS A 306 26.09 8.06 -3.84
CA LYS A 306 26.54 6.88 -4.61
C LYS A 306 25.55 6.48 -5.72
N LEU A 307 24.25 6.71 -5.50
CA LEU A 307 23.16 6.39 -6.42
C LEU A 307 22.76 7.59 -7.31
N LYS A 308 23.55 8.67 -7.34
CA LYS A 308 23.28 9.89 -8.13
C LYS A 308 22.98 9.61 -9.60
N GLU A 309 23.63 8.60 -10.20
CA GLU A 309 23.44 8.26 -11.61
C GLU A 309 22.13 7.51 -11.83
N PHE A 310 21.79 6.56 -10.95
CA PHE A 310 20.49 5.90 -10.95
C PHE A 310 19.34 6.90 -10.78
N PHE A 311 19.46 7.88 -9.87
CA PHE A 311 18.45 8.94 -9.65
C PHE A 311 18.56 10.12 -10.63
N SER A 312 19.25 9.98 -11.76
CA SER A 312 19.31 11.03 -12.79
C SER A 312 17.92 11.49 -13.24
N GLY A 313 17.78 12.80 -13.47
CA GLY A 313 16.52 13.46 -13.80
C GLY A 313 15.65 13.85 -12.60
N TYR A 314 16.06 13.55 -11.36
CA TYR A 314 15.41 14.03 -10.13
C TYR A 314 16.25 15.11 -9.41
N ASP A 315 15.62 15.86 -8.50
CA ASP A 315 16.34 16.74 -7.58
C ASP A 315 17.04 15.89 -6.50
N LEU A 316 18.36 15.73 -6.65
CA LEU A 316 19.18 14.91 -5.75
C LEU A 316 19.30 15.49 -4.33
N ASN A 317 18.87 16.72 -4.07
CA ASN A 317 18.83 17.28 -2.72
C ASN A 317 17.64 16.74 -1.92
N GLN A 318 16.46 16.66 -2.56
CA GLN A 318 15.22 16.14 -1.97
C GLN A 318 14.19 15.82 -3.06
N ILE A 319 13.91 14.53 -3.27
CA ILE A 319 12.79 14.10 -4.10
C ILE A 319 11.50 14.21 -3.28
N LYS A 320 10.60 15.10 -3.69
CA LYS A 320 9.27 15.27 -3.09
C LYS A 320 8.29 14.33 -3.77
N GLU A 321 7.48 13.63 -2.96
CA GLU A 321 6.49 12.64 -3.42
C GLU A 321 7.08 11.60 -4.40
N LEU A 322 8.09 10.87 -3.94
CA LEU A 322 8.64 9.72 -4.67
C LEU A 322 7.63 8.57 -4.66
N ASP A 323 6.82 8.49 -5.70
CA ASP A 323 6.04 7.30 -6.03
C ASP A 323 6.97 6.18 -6.55
N TYR A 324 6.65 4.93 -6.22
CA TYR A 324 7.26 3.75 -6.84
C TYR A 324 6.31 2.56 -6.84
N THR A 325 6.55 1.60 -7.73
CA THR A 325 5.84 0.32 -7.84
C THR A 325 6.78 -0.79 -7.41
N LYS A 326 6.28 -1.74 -6.61
CA LYS A 326 6.96 -2.98 -6.29
C LYS A 326 6.21 -4.11 -6.99
N VAL A 327 6.88 -4.80 -7.92
CA VAL A 327 6.42 -6.07 -8.48
C VAL A 327 7.18 -7.18 -7.77
N LYS A 328 6.48 -8.13 -7.15
CA LYS A 328 7.05 -9.38 -6.68
C LYS A 328 6.39 -10.53 -7.42
N ILE A 329 7.15 -11.22 -8.27
CA ILE A 329 6.72 -12.46 -8.93
C ILE A 329 7.17 -13.61 -8.03
N ASN A 330 6.43 -14.71 -7.87
CA ASN A 330 6.84 -15.84 -7.03
C ASN A 330 6.33 -17.20 -7.55
N THR A 331 6.84 -17.64 -8.70
CA THR A 331 6.39 -18.88 -9.37
C THR A 331 7.55 -19.76 -9.83
N ALA A 332 7.24 -20.99 -10.27
CA ALA A 332 8.21 -21.91 -10.86
C ALA A 332 8.76 -21.35 -12.18
N SER A 333 10.07 -21.35 -12.34
CA SER A 333 10.77 -20.61 -13.39
C SER A 333 10.38 -20.98 -14.82
N LYS A 334 9.97 -22.23 -15.06
CA LYS A 334 9.40 -22.70 -16.33
C LYS A 334 8.23 -21.86 -16.83
N HIS A 335 7.56 -21.11 -15.94
CA HIS A 335 6.48 -20.19 -16.28
C HIS A 335 6.99 -18.84 -16.84
N PHE A 336 8.29 -18.53 -16.74
CA PHE A 336 8.91 -17.33 -17.31
C PHE A 336 9.12 -17.43 -18.82
N VAL A 337 8.01 -17.60 -19.55
CA VAL A 337 8.00 -17.78 -21.00
C VAL A 337 8.28 -16.48 -21.78
N GLN A 338 8.18 -15.31 -21.12
CA GLN A 338 8.36 -13.98 -21.72
C GLN A 338 9.00 -12.99 -20.73
N ASP A 339 9.67 -11.96 -21.23
CA ASP A 339 10.16 -10.86 -20.38
C ASP A 339 9.05 -9.96 -19.88
N LEU A 340 9.30 -9.30 -18.74
CA LEU A 340 8.32 -8.39 -18.16
C LEU A 340 8.47 -6.99 -18.75
N TRP A 341 7.50 -6.59 -19.55
CA TRP A 341 7.33 -5.20 -19.98
C TRP A 341 6.38 -4.47 -19.04
N MET A 342 6.62 -3.18 -18.79
CA MET A 342 5.75 -2.33 -17.98
C MET A 342 5.48 -1.01 -18.69
N LYS A 343 4.24 -0.55 -18.64
CA LYS A 343 3.81 0.75 -19.15
C LYS A 343 4.05 1.83 -18.11
N ASN A 344 4.58 2.97 -18.55
CA ASN A 344 4.78 4.14 -17.69
C ASN A 344 3.47 4.92 -17.45
N GLU A 345 2.43 4.22 -16.97
CA GLU A 345 1.12 4.79 -16.63
C GLU A 345 0.62 4.26 -15.28
N ALA A 346 0.05 5.14 -14.46
CA ALA A 346 -0.46 4.81 -13.14
C ALA A 346 -1.87 4.19 -13.22
N PRO A 347 -2.12 2.98 -12.69
CA PRO A 347 -3.43 2.35 -12.76
C PRO A 347 -4.54 3.18 -12.10
N ALA A 348 -5.74 3.14 -12.67
CA ALA A 348 -6.89 3.92 -12.18
C ALA A 348 -7.26 3.60 -10.71
N LYS A 349 -7.09 2.34 -10.25
CA LYS A 349 -7.28 1.93 -8.85
C LYS A 349 -6.30 2.67 -7.92
N THR A 350 -5.04 2.80 -8.33
CA THR A 350 -3.99 3.54 -7.60
C THR A 350 -4.24 5.05 -7.57
N LEU A 351 -4.62 5.64 -8.71
CA LEU A 351 -4.97 7.07 -8.78
C LEU A 351 -6.20 7.42 -7.92
N PHE A 352 -7.18 6.53 -7.87
CA PHE A 352 -8.33 6.66 -6.96
C PHE A 352 -7.87 6.68 -5.50
N TYR A 353 -7.01 5.76 -5.07
CA TYR A 353 -6.48 5.76 -3.70
C TYR A 353 -5.61 6.97 -3.35
N LYS A 354 -4.75 7.46 -4.27
CA LYS A 354 -4.06 8.74 -4.05
C LYS A 354 -5.06 9.90 -3.86
N SER A 355 -6.17 9.91 -4.60
CA SER A 355 -7.26 10.87 -4.40
C SER A 355 -7.94 10.71 -3.03
N MET A 356 -8.14 9.48 -2.55
CA MET A 356 -8.68 9.23 -1.22
C MET A 356 -7.76 9.74 -0.12
N ILE A 357 -6.47 9.38 -0.14
CA ILE A 357 -5.47 9.85 0.84
C ILE A 357 -5.41 11.39 0.83
N ASN A 358 -5.16 11.99 -0.33
CA ASN A 358 -4.97 13.44 -0.46
C ASN A 358 -6.24 14.26 -0.17
N HIS A 359 -7.43 13.65 -0.25
CA HIS A 359 -8.72 14.30 0.00
C HIS A 359 -9.58 13.58 1.05
N THR A 360 -8.95 12.90 2.02
CA THR A 360 -9.61 12.06 3.05
C THR A 360 -10.81 12.75 3.69
N PHE A 361 -10.67 14.03 4.07
CA PHE A 361 -11.76 14.82 4.66
C PHE A 361 -12.93 15.07 3.69
N LYS A 362 -12.68 15.31 2.39
CA LYS A 362 -13.73 15.51 1.38
C LYS A 362 -14.51 14.22 1.14
N TRP A 363 -13.82 13.09 1.07
CA TRP A 363 -14.43 11.76 0.93
C TRP A 363 -15.26 11.39 2.16
N GLY A 364 -14.74 11.61 3.37
CA GLY A 364 -15.50 11.41 4.61
C GLY A 364 -16.72 12.31 4.74
N LEU A 365 -16.61 13.58 4.33
CA LEU A 365 -17.72 14.52 4.29
C LEU A 365 -18.82 14.03 3.32
N LEU A 366 -18.45 13.58 2.13
CA LEU A 366 -19.38 13.05 1.12
C LEU A 366 -20.08 11.77 1.61
N ILE A 367 -19.32 10.81 2.15
CA ILE A 367 -19.85 9.55 2.67
C ILE A 367 -20.77 9.79 3.87
N PHE A 368 -20.41 10.70 4.78
CA PHE A 368 -21.26 11.11 5.90
C PHE A 368 -22.60 11.70 5.42
N ILE A 369 -22.58 12.61 4.44
CA ILE A 369 -23.80 13.18 3.86
C ILE A 369 -24.69 12.08 3.28
N ILE A 370 -24.13 11.16 2.49
CA ILE A 370 -24.87 10.06 1.86
C ILE A 370 -25.52 9.15 2.93
N ILE A 371 -24.74 8.64 3.88
CA ILE A 371 -25.23 7.79 4.99
C ILE A 371 -26.35 8.49 5.74
N SER A 372 -26.17 9.77 6.06
CA SER A 372 -27.10 10.54 6.90
C SER A 372 -28.43 10.87 6.19
N CYS A 373 -28.35 11.26 4.93
CA CYS A 373 -29.53 11.52 4.10
C CYS A 373 -30.31 10.23 3.84
N LEU A 374 -29.63 9.08 3.65
CA LEU A 374 -30.26 7.77 3.50
C LEU A 374 -30.89 7.26 4.79
N SER A 375 -30.22 7.37 5.95
CA SER A 375 -30.77 6.90 7.23
C SER A 375 -32.04 7.64 7.60
N SER A 376 -32.06 8.96 7.40
CA SER A 376 -33.22 9.81 7.66
C SER A 376 -34.37 9.56 6.67
N LEU A 377 -34.06 9.42 5.37
CA LEU A 377 -35.02 9.04 4.34
C LEU A 377 -35.72 7.71 4.66
N ILE A 378 -34.96 6.67 4.96
CA ILE A 378 -35.48 5.32 5.21
C ILE A 378 -36.25 5.29 6.54
N ALA A 379 -35.76 5.99 7.59
CA ALA A 379 -36.50 6.14 8.85
C ALA A 379 -37.85 6.85 8.65
N GLY A 380 -37.89 7.90 7.83
CA GLY A 380 -39.11 8.61 7.47
C GLY A 380 -40.11 7.71 6.75
N ALA A 381 -39.64 7.00 5.72
CA ALA A 381 -40.45 6.05 4.96
C ALA A 381 -41.02 4.90 5.81
N ILE A 382 -40.26 4.41 6.79
CA ILE A 382 -40.71 3.35 7.71
C ILE A 382 -41.74 3.87 8.72
N VAL A 383 -41.41 4.94 9.46
CA VAL A 383 -42.22 5.39 10.61
C VAL A 383 -43.50 6.12 10.21
N PHE A 384 -43.48 6.79 9.05
CA PHE A 384 -44.63 7.56 8.53
C PHE A 384 -45.30 6.90 7.32
N ARG A 385 -45.04 5.60 7.04
CA ARG A 385 -45.55 4.85 5.88
C ARG A 385 -47.05 5.04 5.57
N GLY A 386 -47.89 5.18 6.60
CA GLY A 386 -49.34 5.36 6.48
C GLY A 386 -49.83 6.81 6.31
N GLU A 387 -48.92 7.80 6.26
CA GLU A 387 -49.25 9.24 6.36
C GLU A 387 -48.70 10.08 5.21
N ARG A 388 -48.30 9.43 4.10
CA ARG A 388 -47.77 10.07 2.88
C ARG A 388 -46.59 11.01 3.19
N PRO A 389 -45.43 10.46 3.61
CA PRO A 389 -44.29 11.27 4.00
C PRO A 389 -43.66 11.94 2.78
N GLU A 390 -43.36 13.24 2.92
CA GLU A 390 -42.59 14.00 1.93
C GLU A 390 -41.11 13.60 2.01
N LEU A 391 -40.76 12.52 1.31
CA LEU A 391 -39.44 11.86 1.38
C LEU A 391 -38.27 12.82 1.20
N VAL A 392 -38.38 13.83 0.31
CA VAL A 392 -37.34 14.85 0.08
C VAL A 392 -37.04 15.67 1.34
N LYS A 393 -38.05 16.01 2.15
CA LYS A 393 -37.86 16.69 3.43
C LYS A 393 -37.07 15.81 4.40
N PHE A 394 -37.37 14.51 4.46
CA PHE A 394 -36.62 13.54 5.26
C PHE A 394 -35.16 13.39 4.77
N THR A 395 -34.91 13.35 3.47
CA THR A 395 -33.54 13.33 2.90
C THR A 395 -32.74 14.55 3.36
N ILE A 396 -33.27 15.77 3.18
CA ILE A 396 -32.60 17.03 3.57
C ILE A 396 -32.41 17.10 5.09
N PHE A 397 -33.38 16.62 5.87
CA PHE A 397 -33.31 16.59 7.33
C PHE A 397 -32.18 15.70 7.87
N GLY A 398 -31.69 14.72 7.09
CA GLY A 398 -30.47 13.98 7.37
C GLY A 398 -29.26 14.87 7.65
N LEU A 399 -29.18 16.08 7.09
CA LEU A 399 -28.07 17.01 7.32
C LEU A 399 -27.97 17.48 8.79
N PHE A 400 -29.03 17.36 9.61
CA PHE A 400 -28.94 17.72 11.04
C PHE A 400 -28.03 16.81 11.88
N ASN A 401 -27.62 15.63 11.39
CA ASN A 401 -26.59 14.83 12.08
C ASN A 401 -25.20 15.49 12.07
N PHE A 402 -24.95 16.54 11.26
CA PHE A 402 -23.75 17.38 11.41
C PHE A 402 -23.65 18.02 12.80
N LEU A 403 -24.79 18.21 13.48
CA LEU A 403 -24.88 18.65 14.88
C LEU A 403 -24.93 17.45 15.86
N THR A 404 -24.37 16.32 15.46
CA THR A 404 -24.51 14.97 16.05
C THR A 404 -25.95 14.45 16.07
N ILE A 405 -26.12 13.21 16.53
CA ILE A 405 -27.45 12.63 16.80
C ILE A 405 -28.30 13.51 17.77
N ILE A 406 -27.68 14.25 18.69
CA ILE A 406 -28.42 15.21 19.54
C ILE A 406 -29.06 16.32 18.72
N GLY A 407 -28.32 16.92 17.79
CA GLY A 407 -28.83 17.99 16.93
C GLY A 407 -29.95 17.51 16.01
N PHE A 408 -29.84 16.30 15.47
CA PHE A 408 -30.91 15.63 14.73
C PHE A 408 -32.17 15.46 15.59
N TRP A 409 -32.05 14.95 16.82
CA TRP A 409 -33.20 14.77 17.71
C TRP A 409 -33.82 16.12 18.12
N VAL A 410 -33.01 17.13 18.47
CA VAL A 410 -33.49 18.48 18.81
C VAL A 410 -34.22 19.12 17.63
N ALA A 411 -33.64 19.06 16.43
CA ALA A 411 -34.28 19.55 15.21
C ALA A 411 -35.61 18.83 14.93
N SER A 412 -35.73 17.53 15.23
CA SER A 412 -36.94 16.75 14.93
C SER A 412 -38.16 17.23 15.72
N TYR A 413 -37.94 17.66 16.97
CA TYR A 413 -38.97 18.19 17.85
C TYR A 413 -39.24 19.67 17.57
N LEU A 414 -38.19 20.48 17.34
CA LEU A 414 -38.33 21.91 17.00
C LEU A 414 -39.05 22.11 15.65
N MET A 415 -38.70 21.32 14.63
CA MET A 415 -39.34 21.34 13.32
C MET A 415 -40.66 20.55 13.27
N ALA A 416 -41.08 19.94 14.38
CA ALA A 416 -42.30 19.13 14.50
C ALA A 416 -42.52 18.18 13.30
N VAL A 417 -41.51 17.35 13.00
CA VAL A 417 -41.40 16.55 11.75
C VAL A 417 -42.68 15.77 11.42
N GLU A 418 -43.34 15.17 12.42
CA GLU A 418 -44.62 14.45 12.28
C GLU A 418 -45.72 15.31 11.61
N ARG A 419 -45.78 16.62 11.89
CA ARG A 419 -46.73 17.56 11.29
C ARG A 419 -46.25 18.12 9.95
N ASN A 420 -44.98 18.54 9.88
CA ASN A 420 -44.51 19.39 8.78
C ASN A 420 -44.02 18.60 7.54
N PHE A 421 -43.85 17.28 7.68
CA PHE A 421 -43.33 16.38 6.63
C PHE A 421 -44.37 15.32 6.20
N THR A 422 -45.64 15.45 6.59
CA THR A 422 -46.75 14.54 6.23
C THR A 422 -48.00 15.33 5.85
N ASP A 423 -48.92 14.70 5.10
CA ASP A 423 -50.22 15.31 4.70
C ASP A 423 -51.17 15.61 5.88
N LYS A 424 -50.78 15.30 7.13
CA LYS A 424 -51.69 15.10 8.26
C LYS A 424 -52.12 16.40 8.95
N LYS A 425 -53.04 17.12 8.32
CA LYS A 425 -53.69 18.31 8.89
C LYS A 425 -54.58 17.94 10.10
N GLU A 426 -54.39 18.66 11.20
CA GLU A 426 -55.37 18.90 12.26
C GLU A 426 -55.85 17.71 13.13
N ALA A 427 -55.05 16.65 13.24
CA ALA A 427 -55.14 15.78 14.43
C ALA A 427 -54.67 16.57 15.68
N VAL A 428 -55.49 16.59 16.75
CA VAL A 428 -55.35 17.48 17.92
C VAL A 428 -53.99 17.38 18.64
N PHE A 429 -53.04 18.20 18.21
CA PHE A 429 -51.76 18.40 18.89
C PHE A 429 -51.84 19.61 19.83
N GLN A 430 -51.88 19.36 21.14
CA GLN A 430 -51.61 20.41 22.12
C GLN A 430 -50.19 20.95 21.90
N SER A 431 -50.07 22.21 21.50
CA SER A 431 -48.79 22.91 21.40
C SER A 431 -48.14 22.97 22.78
N VAL A 432 -47.10 22.16 23.00
CA VAL A 432 -46.37 22.11 24.28
C VAL A 432 -45.53 23.37 24.40
N ASN A 433 -46.13 24.42 24.97
CA ASN A 433 -45.41 25.61 25.37
C ASN A 433 -44.45 25.26 26.51
N LEU A 434 -43.21 24.90 26.15
CA LEU A 434 -42.11 24.79 27.11
C LEU A 434 -42.05 26.08 27.92
N THR A 435 -42.08 25.95 29.25
CA THR A 435 -41.88 27.08 30.17
C THR A 435 -40.50 27.69 29.93
N THR A 436 -40.33 28.98 30.24
CA THR A 436 -39.05 29.68 30.08
C THR A 436 -37.91 28.95 30.81
N ARG A 437 -38.19 28.34 31.97
CA ARG A 437 -37.24 27.47 32.69
C ARG A 437 -36.85 26.24 31.87
N GLN A 438 -37.80 25.49 31.32
CA GLN A 438 -37.50 24.29 30.51
C GLN A 438 -36.70 24.64 29.25
N ARG A 439 -36.99 25.78 28.60
CA ARG A 439 -36.17 26.28 27.47
C ARG A 439 -34.74 26.56 27.90
N LEU A 440 -34.54 27.22 29.05
CA LEU A 440 -33.22 27.52 29.60
C LEU A 440 -32.43 26.24 29.96
N TRP A 441 -33.08 25.26 30.60
CA TRP A 441 -32.50 23.97 30.97
C TRP A 441 -32.06 23.13 29.77
N LEU A 442 -32.71 23.27 28.61
CA LEU A 442 -32.25 22.67 27.35
C LEU A 442 -31.17 23.51 26.67
N ALA A 443 -31.32 24.85 26.68
CA ALA A 443 -30.41 25.76 26.00
C ALA A 443 -29.00 25.76 26.57
N VAL A 444 -28.82 25.77 27.90
CA VAL A 444 -27.48 25.81 28.54
C VAL A 444 -26.57 24.65 28.11
N PRO A 445 -26.96 23.36 28.26
CA PRO A 445 -26.13 22.25 27.81
C PRO A 445 -25.98 22.19 26.28
N LEU A 446 -27.00 22.59 25.51
CA LEU A 446 -26.91 22.62 24.05
C LEU A 446 -25.94 23.70 23.57
N CYS A 447 -25.94 24.88 24.18
CA CYS A 447 -24.97 25.94 23.93
C CYS A 447 -23.54 25.48 24.26
N PHE A 448 -23.34 24.74 25.35
CA PHE A 448 -22.02 24.16 25.66
C PHE A 448 -21.55 23.20 24.55
N ILE A 449 -22.41 22.28 24.12
CA ILE A 449 -22.12 21.35 23.00
C ILE A 449 -21.81 22.12 21.71
N ILE A 450 -22.62 23.12 21.34
CA ILE A 450 -22.44 23.93 20.12
C ILE A 450 -21.15 24.75 20.18
N ILE A 451 -20.86 25.41 21.31
CA ILE A 451 -19.62 26.17 21.51
C ILE A 451 -18.41 25.23 21.35
N SER A 452 -18.44 24.04 21.92
CA SER A 452 -17.32 23.09 21.81
C SER A 452 -17.18 22.48 20.41
N LEU A 453 -18.29 22.21 19.70
CA LEU A 453 -18.28 21.79 18.29
C LEU A 453 -17.71 22.86 17.35
N ILE A 454 -17.77 24.15 17.72
CA ILE A 454 -17.17 25.26 16.96
C ILE A 454 -15.72 25.48 17.39
N LEU A 455 -15.44 25.52 18.70
CA LEU A 455 -14.11 25.81 19.24
C LEU A 455 -13.10 24.70 18.97
N LEU A 456 -13.48 23.42 18.96
CA LEU A 456 -12.53 22.33 18.72
C LEU A 456 -11.93 22.41 17.29
N PRO A 457 -12.72 22.43 16.19
CA PRO A 457 -12.16 22.64 14.85
C PRO A 457 -11.40 23.96 14.70
N LEU A 458 -11.93 25.05 15.26
CA LEU A 458 -11.28 26.36 15.21
C LEU A 458 -9.92 26.35 15.93
N SER A 459 -9.78 25.62 17.04
CA SER A 459 -8.52 25.48 17.77
C SER A 459 -7.47 24.67 17.01
N ILE A 460 -7.90 23.72 16.16
CA ILE A 460 -7.00 22.96 15.28
C ILE A 460 -6.56 23.83 14.11
N ILE A 461 -7.48 24.56 13.49
CA ILE A 461 -7.20 25.46 12.35
C ILE A 461 -6.24 26.61 12.72
N LEU A 462 -6.27 27.07 13.98
CA LEU A 462 -5.46 28.17 14.48
C LEU A 462 -4.23 27.74 15.34
N ASP A 463 -3.91 26.43 15.40
CA ASP A 463 -2.91 25.82 16.31
C ASP A 463 -3.05 26.22 17.80
N LEU A 464 -4.25 26.61 18.22
CA LEU A 464 -4.61 26.89 19.61
C LEU A 464 -4.83 25.59 20.43
N ALA A 465 -4.60 24.42 19.84
CA ALA A 465 -4.78 23.12 20.48
C ALA A 465 -4.04 23.01 21.83
N ARG A 466 -2.83 23.59 21.94
CA ARG A 466 -2.06 23.61 23.21
C ARG A 466 -2.76 24.39 24.34
N LEU A 467 -3.55 25.42 23.99
CA LEU A 467 -4.32 26.23 24.94
C LEU A 467 -5.70 25.61 25.22
N TYR A 468 -6.33 25.00 24.21
CA TYR A 468 -7.65 24.39 24.31
C TYR A 468 -7.64 23.04 25.04
N MET A 469 -6.63 22.19 24.81
CA MET A 469 -6.58 20.82 25.36
C MET A 469 -6.65 20.76 26.91
N PRO A 470 -5.94 21.58 27.70
CA PRO A 470 -6.07 21.57 29.16
C PRO A 470 -7.48 21.89 29.66
N ILE A 471 -8.17 22.82 28.98
CA ILE A 471 -9.55 23.22 29.26
C ILE A 471 -10.50 22.08 28.89
N PHE A 472 -10.33 21.48 27.71
CA PHE A 472 -11.11 20.33 27.24
C PHE A 472 -10.99 19.14 28.20
N MET A 473 -9.76 18.77 28.60
CA MET A 473 -9.49 17.66 29.52
C MET A 473 -10.09 17.91 30.91
N SER A 474 -10.03 19.15 31.41
CA SER A 474 -10.65 19.54 32.69
C SER A 474 -12.18 19.41 32.68
N PHE A 475 -12.82 19.45 31.51
CA PHE A 475 -14.26 19.25 31.34
C PHE A 475 -14.64 17.91 30.68
N MET A 476 -13.69 16.98 30.48
CA MET A 476 -13.92 15.69 29.80
C MET A 476 -15.07 14.87 30.43
N PHE A 477 -15.22 14.94 31.76
CA PHE A 477 -16.32 14.30 32.48
C PHE A 477 -17.69 14.93 32.18
N LEU A 478 -17.76 16.26 31.97
CA LEU A 478 -18.98 16.93 31.51
C LEU A 478 -19.28 16.55 30.06
N TYR A 479 -18.27 16.48 29.19
CA TYR A 479 -18.44 16.00 27.81
C TYR A 479 -18.99 14.56 27.74
N LEU A 480 -18.71 13.72 28.74
CA LEU A 480 -19.30 12.37 28.83
C LEU A 480 -20.75 12.39 29.36
N ILE A 481 -21.06 13.20 30.37
CA ILE A 481 -22.36 13.19 31.07
C ILE A 481 -23.42 14.07 30.39
N THR A 482 -23.07 15.27 29.94
CA THR A 482 -24.02 16.22 29.33
C THR A 482 -24.79 15.62 28.16
N PRO A 483 -24.18 14.85 27.23
CA PRO A 483 -24.92 14.24 26.13
C PRO A 483 -25.87 13.12 26.58
N ILE A 484 -25.50 12.36 27.61
CA ILE A 484 -26.36 11.33 28.22
C ILE A 484 -27.59 11.98 28.86
N MET A 485 -27.41 13.07 29.62
CA MET A 485 -28.52 13.82 30.22
C MET A 485 -29.46 14.41 29.14
N VAL A 486 -28.89 14.96 28.06
CA VAL A 486 -29.68 15.48 26.93
C VAL A 486 -30.47 14.36 26.24
N ILE A 487 -29.87 13.18 26.01
CA ILE A 487 -30.62 12.01 25.52
C ILE A 487 -31.75 11.62 26.47
N ILE A 488 -31.53 11.52 27.79
CA ILE A 488 -32.57 11.12 28.75
C ILE A 488 -33.76 12.10 28.71
N LEU A 489 -33.50 13.41 28.62
CA LEU A 489 -34.53 14.44 28.46
C LEU A 489 -35.29 14.30 27.12
N LEU A 490 -34.57 14.10 26.02
CA LEU A 490 -35.16 13.98 24.67
C LEU A 490 -35.92 12.66 24.45
N VAL A 491 -35.50 11.56 25.08
CA VAL A 491 -36.25 10.29 25.14
C VAL A 491 -37.52 10.48 25.95
N SER A 492 -37.44 11.09 27.13
CA SER A 492 -38.59 11.32 28.01
C SER A 492 -39.65 12.21 27.35
N TRP A 493 -39.23 13.34 26.78
CA TRP A 493 -40.13 14.25 26.05
C TRP A 493 -40.73 13.56 24.81
N GLY A 494 -39.91 12.84 24.05
CA GLY A 494 -40.35 12.01 22.93
C GLY A 494 -41.44 11.01 23.32
N HIS A 495 -41.24 10.28 24.43
CA HIS A 495 -42.16 9.27 24.93
C HIS A 495 -43.53 9.86 25.32
N PHE A 496 -43.53 10.99 26.05
CA PHE A 496 -44.76 11.60 26.57
C PHE A 496 -45.51 12.51 25.58
N LYS A 497 -44.86 13.04 24.52
CA LYS A 497 -45.48 14.03 23.62
C LYS A 497 -45.30 13.80 22.12
N HIS A 498 -44.23 13.12 21.68
CA HIS A 498 -43.86 13.00 20.27
C HIS A 498 -43.45 11.57 19.92
N LYS A 499 -44.32 10.60 20.22
CA LYS A 499 -44.00 9.16 20.14
C LYS A 499 -43.53 8.72 18.74
N LYS A 500 -44.06 9.33 17.66
CA LYS A 500 -43.54 9.07 16.31
C LYS A 500 -42.20 9.75 16.03
N GLY A 501 -42.00 10.99 16.48
CA GLY A 501 -40.71 11.67 16.44
C GLY A 501 -39.62 10.86 17.14
N LEU A 502 -39.90 10.32 18.33
CA LEU A 502 -38.99 9.42 19.05
C LEU A 502 -38.70 8.14 18.25
N ASN A 503 -39.73 7.48 17.70
CA ASN A 503 -39.53 6.29 16.87
C ASN A 503 -38.69 6.59 15.62
N PHE A 504 -38.94 7.71 14.95
CA PHE A 504 -38.17 8.19 13.80
C PHE A 504 -36.71 8.43 14.16
N ASN A 505 -36.45 9.11 15.28
CA ASN A 505 -35.10 9.39 15.80
C ASN A 505 -34.33 8.10 16.13
N LEU A 506 -34.97 7.15 16.79
CA LEU A 506 -34.38 5.84 17.13
C LEU A 506 -34.10 5.01 15.87
N VAL A 507 -35.05 4.93 14.93
CA VAL A 507 -34.88 4.20 13.67
C VAL A 507 -33.81 4.85 12.79
N SER A 508 -33.74 6.19 12.73
CA SER A 508 -32.69 6.92 12.00
C SER A 508 -31.29 6.64 12.56
N GLY A 509 -31.11 6.66 13.89
CA GLY A 509 -29.82 6.34 14.53
C GLY A 509 -29.37 4.89 14.30
N VAL A 510 -30.30 3.93 14.39
CA VAL A 510 -30.01 2.51 14.10
C VAL A 510 -29.66 2.32 12.62
N LEU A 511 -30.40 2.95 11.70
CA LEU A 511 -30.11 2.89 10.27
C LEU A 511 -28.79 3.59 9.91
N PHE A 512 -28.44 4.69 10.58
CA PHE A 512 -27.17 5.39 10.37
C PHE A 512 -25.99 4.47 10.71
N LEU A 513 -26.06 3.77 11.85
CA LEU A 513 -25.03 2.81 12.26
C LEU A 513 -24.96 1.61 11.30
N ILE A 514 -26.10 1.05 10.89
CA ILE A 514 -26.13 -0.06 9.92
C ILE A 514 -25.55 0.38 8.57
N LEU A 515 -25.93 1.55 8.06
CA LEU A 515 -25.41 2.10 6.80
C LEU A 515 -23.93 2.45 6.91
N SER A 516 -23.45 2.96 8.05
CA SER A 516 -22.01 3.20 8.27
C SER A 516 -21.19 1.91 8.18
N LEU A 517 -21.66 0.84 8.83
CA LEU A 517 -21.02 -0.47 8.76
C LEU A 517 -21.10 -1.09 7.36
N LEU A 518 -22.22 -0.92 6.65
CA LEU A 518 -22.36 -1.41 5.27
C LEU A 518 -21.46 -0.65 4.29
N PHE A 519 -21.35 0.69 4.41
CA PHE A 519 -20.42 1.48 3.60
C PHE A 519 -18.96 1.12 3.91
N TRP A 520 -18.61 0.87 5.18
CA TRP A 520 -17.28 0.40 5.57
C TRP A 520 -16.96 -0.98 4.98
N LEU A 521 -17.88 -1.95 5.07
CA LEU A 521 -17.71 -3.28 4.47
C LEU A 521 -17.62 -3.21 2.94
N LEU A 522 -18.48 -2.43 2.27
CA LEU A 522 -18.42 -2.18 0.82
C LEU A 522 -17.10 -1.53 0.40
N PHE A 523 -16.52 -0.69 1.25
CA PHE A 523 -15.24 -0.05 1.00
C PHE A 523 -14.06 -1.03 1.15
N SER A 524 -14.03 -1.84 2.22
CA SER A 524 -13.03 -2.90 2.40
C SER A 524 -13.07 -3.93 1.25
N MET A 525 -14.28 -4.32 0.79
CA MET A 525 -14.49 -5.18 -0.40
C MET A 525 -14.23 -4.49 -1.76
N LEU A 526 -13.81 -3.22 -1.78
CA LEU A 526 -13.30 -2.53 -2.97
C LEU A 526 -11.77 -2.38 -2.91
N ILE A 527 -11.21 -2.45 -1.71
CA ILE A 527 -9.77 -2.45 -1.45
C ILE A 527 -9.13 -3.79 -1.80
N HIS A 528 -9.60 -4.86 -1.17
CA HIS A 528 -9.21 -6.24 -1.45
C HIS A 528 -9.84 -6.69 -2.77
#